data_AF-A0A7C3ZJ52-F1
#
_entry.id   AF-A0A7C3ZJ52-F1
#
_cell.length_a   1.000
_cell.length_b   1.000
_cell.length_c   1.000
_cell.angle_alpha   90.00
_cell.angle_beta   90.00
_cell.angle_gamma   90.00
#
_symmetry.space_group_name_H-M   'P 1'
#
loop_
_entity.id
_entity.type
_entity.pdbx_description
1 polymer ?
#
loop_
_entity_poly.entity_id
_entity_poly.type
_entity_poly.pdbx_seq_one_letter_code
_entity_poly.pdbx_strand_id
1 'polypeptide(L)'
;MDPLSMLLWAAVWAGVAAGIYVTVYFVDLTLEIIASWFRRFAHLIVQNDRRAIGDRDYLAFTVKQAINTGNYKIAQGIFNTRTEEIYDARAIEAGSLDSKIQSEHRFKEVVIW
;
A
#
# COMPACT_ATOMS: atom_id res chain seq x y z
N MET A 1 -10.42 -31.27 -33.25
CA MET A 1 -10.40 -29.79 -33.25
C MET A 1 -9.55 -29.37 -34.43
N ASP A 2 -10.03 -28.43 -35.23
CA ASP A 2 -9.26 -27.86 -36.31
C ASP A 2 -8.11 -26.99 -35.75
N PRO A 3 -7.00 -26.82 -36.50
CA PRO A 3 -5.80 -26.11 -36.03
C PRO A 3 -6.08 -24.65 -35.63
N LEU A 4 -7.08 -24.03 -36.26
CA LEU A 4 -7.47 -22.65 -36.02
C LEU A 4 -8.18 -22.52 -34.66
N SER A 5 -9.05 -23.47 -34.33
CA SER A 5 -9.66 -23.58 -33.00
C SER A 5 -8.62 -23.75 -31.89
N MET A 6 -7.55 -24.54 -32.10
CA MET A 6 -6.49 -24.71 -31.09
C MET A 6 -5.70 -23.43 -30.85
N LEU A 7 -5.41 -22.65 -31.90
CA LEU A 7 -4.72 -21.37 -31.80
C LEU A 7 -5.55 -20.32 -31.05
N LEU A 8 -6.87 -20.28 -31.29
CA LEU A 8 -7.78 -19.38 -30.59
C LEU A 8 -7.81 -19.67 -29.09
N TRP A 9 -7.88 -20.95 -28.70
CA TRP A 9 -7.82 -21.33 -27.28
C TRP A 9 -6.47 -20.99 -26.64
N ALA A 10 -5.35 -21.22 -27.33
CA ALA A 10 -4.03 -20.86 -26.83
C ALA A 10 -3.88 -19.33 -26.62
N ALA A 11 -4.42 -18.52 -27.52
CA ALA A 11 -4.43 -17.06 -27.40
C ALA A 11 -5.28 -16.58 -26.20
N VAL A 12 -6.43 -17.22 -25.96
CA VAL A 12 -7.28 -16.93 -24.80
C VAL A 12 -6.54 -17.25 -23.50
N TRP A 13 -5.90 -18.42 -23.40
CA TRP A 13 -5.14 -18.80 -22.20
C TRP A 13 -3.88 -17.95 -21.99
N ALA A 14 -3.19 -17.54 -23.06
CA ALA A 14 -2.07 -16.61 -22.99
C ALA A 14 -2.51 -15.21 -22.52
N GLY A 15 -3.67 -14.73 -22.98
CA GLY A 15 -4.26 -13.46 -22.52
C GLY A 15 -4.67 -13.48 -21.06
N VAL A 16 -5.27 -14.59 -20.59
CA VAL A 16 -5.63 -14.78 -19.17
C VAL A 16 -4.38 -14.87 -18.29
N ALA A 17 -3.35 -15.61 -18.71
CA ALA A 17 -2.09 -15.70 -17.97
C ALA A 17 -1.34 -14.36 -17.91
N ALA A 18 -1.30 -13.59 -19.00
CA ALA A 18 -0.71 -12.26 -19.04
C ALA A 18 -1.50 -11.25 -18.19
N GLY A 19 -2.83 -11.30 -18.22
CA GLY A 19 -3.69 -10.45 -17.39
C GLY A 19 -3.52 -10.72 -15.90
N ILE A 20 -3.42 -12.00 -15.50
CA ILE A 20 -3.17 -12.39 -14.10
C ILE A 20 -1.75 -11.99 -13.67
N TYR A 21 -0.73 -12.23 -14.51
CA TYR A 21 0.66 -11.88 -14.19
C TYR A 21 0.88 -10.36 -14.07
N VAL A 22 0.29 -9.57 -14.97
CA VAL A 22 0.36 -8.10 -14.92
C VAL A 22 -0.43 -7.56 -13.73
N THR A 23 -1.57 -8.15 -13.38
CA THR A 23 -2.35 -7.70 -12.22
C THR A 23 -1.65 -8.01 -10.90
N VAL A 24 -0.98 -9.15 -10.77
CA VAL A 24 -0.23 -9.48 -9.53
C VAL A 24 1.00 -8.59 -9.35
N TYR A 25 1.67 -8.18 -10.42
CA TYR A 25 2.92 -7.39 -10.32
C TYR A 25 2.73 -5.96 -9.82
N PHE A 26 1.54 -5.35 -10.01
CA PHE A 26 1.24 -4.02 -9.46
C PHE A 26 0.67 -4.05 -8.05
N VAL A 27 0.17 -5.19 -7.58
CA VAL A 27 -0.47 -5.30 -6.28
C VAL A 27 0.59 -5.15 -5.18
N ASP A 28 1.62 -6.00 -5.12
CA ASP A 28 2.63 -6.00 -4.03
C ASP A 28 3.48 -4.71 -3.89
N LEU A 29 3.52 -3.87 -4.93
CA LEU A 29 4.41 -2.71 -4.97
C LEU A 29 3.99 -1.62 -3.96
N THR A 30 2.70 -1.51 -3.63
CA THR A 30 2.20 -0.40 -2.79
C THR A 30 2.67 -0.55 -1.34
N LEU A 31 2.53 -1.75 -0.77
CA LEU A 31 2.99 -2.08 0.58
C LEU A 31 4.52 -2.01 0.64
N GLU A 32 5.23 -2.48 -0.38
CA GLU A 32 6.68 -2.39 -0.42
C GLU A 32 7.15 -0.93 -0.49
N ILE A 33 6.49 -0.08 -1.29
CA ILE A 33 6.75 1.36 -1.35
C ILE A 33 6.49 2.02 0.01
N ILE A 34 5.37 1.69 0.66
CA ILE A 34 4.98 2.18 1.98
C ILE A 34 6.02 1.77 3.03
N ALA A 35 6.32 0.48 3.11
CA ALA A 35 7.27 -0.08 4.07
C ALA A 35 8.70 0.41 3.82
N SER A 36 9.11 0.52 2.56
CA SER A 36 10.43 1.05 2.17
C SER A 36 10.64 2.46 2.70
N TRP A 37 9.62 3.31 2.63
CA TRP A 37 9.70 4.65 3.17
C TRP A 37 9.79 4.66 4.69
N PHE A 38 8.94 3.91 5.40
CA PHE A 38 9.05 3.79 6.85
C PHE A 38 10.39 3.20 7.31
N ARG A 39 10.97 2.27 6.54
CA ARG A 39 12.32 1.73 6.82
C ARG A 39 13.40 2.82 6.84
N ARG A 40 13.29 3.88 6.02
CA ARG A 40 14.23 5.03 6.07
C ARG A 40 14.18 5.75 7.43
N PHE A 41 13.04 5.71 8.09
CA PHE A 41 12.81 6.32 9.39
C PHE A 41 12.76 5.32 10.55
N ALA A 42 13.18 4.06 10.33
CA ALA A 42 13.21 3.05 11.38
C ALA A 42 14.09 3.43 12.58
N HIS A 43 15.02 4.38 12.40
CA HIS A 43 15.82 4.94 13.49
C HIS A 43 15.00 5.85 14.43
N LEU A 44 13.92 6.46 13.94
CA LEU A 44 12.96 7.24 14.74
C LEU A 44 11.84 6.34 15.28
N ILE A 45 11.43 5.37 14.46
CA ILE A 45 10.32 4.46 14.72
C ILE A 45 10.92 3.10 15.09
N VAL A 46 11.27 2.95 16.37
CA VAL A 46 11.86 1.71 16.87
C VAL A 46 10.85 0.57 16.67
N GLN A 47 11.13 -0.35 15.74
CA GLN A 47 10.24 -1.49 15.42
C GLN A 47 9.90 -2.37 16.64
N ASN A 48 10.74 -2.32 17.68
CA ASN A 48 10.56 -3.05 18.95
C ASN A 48 10.07 -2.15 20.09
N ASP A 49 9.57 -0.95 19.81
CA ASP A 49 9.02 -0.09 20.85
C ASP A 49 7.72 -0.67 21.41
N ARG A 50 7.83 -1.36 22.55
CA ARG A 50 6.70 -1.95 23.26
C ARG A 50 5.91 -0.94 24.09
N ARG A 51 6.33 0.33 24.11
CA ARG A 51 5.56 1.40 24.78
C ARG A 51 4.17 1.50 24.15
N ALA A 52 3.18 1.85 24.97
CA ALA A 52 1.85 2.16 24.49
C ALA A 52 1.92 3.31 23.47
N ILE A 53 0.98 3.35 22.50
CA ILE A 53 1.00 4.33 21.41
C ILE A 53 1.12 5.78 21.95
N GLY A 54 0.48 6.09 23.09
CA GLY A 54 0.54 7.40 23.72
C GLY A 54 1.91 7.78 24.34
N ASP A 55 2.78 6.80 24.59
CA ASP A 55 4.10 6.99 25.22
C ASP A 55 5.25 6.97 24.21
N ARG A 56 4.94 6.82 22.92
CA ARG A 56 5.92 6.82 21.82
C ARG A 56 6.14 8.24 21.33
N ASP A 57 7.40 8.63 21.14
CA ASP A 57 7.77 9.96 20.67
C ASP A 57 7.44 10.17 19.17
N TYR A 58 7.44 9.09 18.38
CA TYR A 58 7.13 9.11 16.95
C TYR A 58 6.13 8.03 16.57
N LEU A 59 5.14 8.39 15.75
CA LEU A 59 4.11 7.48 15.25
C LEU A 59 4.09 7.48 13.72
N ALA A 60 4.27 6.31 13.13
CA ALA A 60 4.02 6.06 11.71
C ALA A 60 2.51 5.98 11.46
N PHE A 61 2.00 6.75 10.50
CA PHE A 61 0.61 6.65 10.10
C PHE A 61 0.44 6.69 8.59
N THR A 62 -0.66 6.08 8.13
CA THR A 62 -1.16 6.24 6.77
C THR A 62 -2.61 6.68 6.79
N VAL A 63 -2.98 7.55 5.86
CA VAL A 63 -4.35 8.00 5.61
C VAL A 63 -4.71 7.61 4.19
N LYS A 64 -5.84 6.93 4.00
CA LYS A 64 -6.32 6.52 2.68
C LYS A 64 -7.53 7.36 2.29
N GLN A 65 -7.42 8.07 1.17
CA GLN A 65 -8.52 8.77 0.53
C GLN A 65 -8.85 8.11 -0.81
N ALA A 66 -10.12 7.76 -1.02
CA ALA A 66 -10.61 7.33 -2.33
C ALA A 66 -10.87 8.58 -3.20
N ILE A 67 -10.42 8.53 -4.47
CA ILE A 67 -10.69 9.58 -5.45
C ILE A 67 -11.83 9.10 -6.36
N ASN A 68 -12.71 10.02 -6.78
CA ASN A 68 -13.88 9.74 -7.63
C ASN A 68 -13.58 9.01 -8.95
N THR A 69 -12.32 8.91 -9.36
CA THR A 69 -11.86 8.21 -10.57
C THR A 69 -11.61 6.70 -10.36
N GLY A 70 -11.80 6.18 -9.15
CA GLY A 70 -11.44 4.80 -8.79
C GLY A 70 -9.98 4.64 -8.34
N ASN A 71 -9.19 5.72 -8.40
CA ASN A 71 -7.83 5.78 -7.86
C ASN A 71 -7.86 6.05 -6.35
N TYR A 72 -6.76 5.70 -5.68
CA TYR A 72 -6.56 5.95 -4.26
C TYR A 72 -5.39 6.89 -4.05
N LYS A 73 -5.54 7.80 -3.09
CA LYS A 73 -4.45 8.60 -2.55
C LYS A 73 -4.13 8.09 -1.16
N ILE A 74 -2.88 7.74 -0.93
CA ILE A 74 -2.40 7.35 0.40
C ILE A 74 -1.42 8.43 0.85
N ALA A 75 -1.79 9.16 1.90
CA ALA A 75 -0.84 10.00 2.61
C ALA A 75 -0.14 9.15 3.68
N GLN A 76 1.16 9.27 3.78
CA GLN A 76 1.96 8.64 4.83
C GLN A 76 2.70 9.70 5.58
N GLY A 77 2.83 9.55 6.89
CA GLY A 77 3.54 10.52 7.71
C GLY A 77 4.13 9.93 8.98
N ILE A 78 5.01 10.73 9.59
CA ILE A 78 5.58 10.49 10.91
C ILE A 78 5.16 11.65 11.80
N PHE A 79 4.33 11.33 12.78
CA PHE A 79 3.85 12.29 13.75
C PHE A 79 4.75 12.27 14.99
N ASN A 80 5.27 13.43 15.38
CA ASN A 80 5.95 13.62 16.66
C ASN A 80 4.91 13.96 17.72
N THR A 81 4.70 13.04 18.67
CA THR A 81 3.66 13.19 19.70
C THR A 81 4.02 14.23 20.76
N ARG A 82 5.30 14.57 20.90
CA ARG A 82 5.80 15.54 21.89
C ARG A 82 5.65 16.97 21.40
N THR A 83 5.95 17.22 20.13
CA THR A 83 5.84 18.55 19.52
C THR A 83 4.51 18.77 18.81
N GLU A 84 3.72 17.72 18.63
CA GLU A 84 2.48 17.71 17.84
C GLU A 84 2.67 18.11 16.37
N GLU A 85 3.87 17.91 15.84
CA GLU A 85 4.23 18.26 14.47
C GLU A 85 4.44 17.02 13.60
N ILE A 86 4.25 17.21 12.29
CA ILE A 86 4.60 16.21 11.29
C ILE A 86 6.08 16.35 10.97
N TYR A 87 6.85 15.33 11.30
CA TYR A 87 8.29 15.28 11.03
C TYR A 87 8.56 15.16 9.52
N ASP A 88 7.85 14.24 8.87
CA ASP A 88 7.91 14.05 7.42
C ASP A 88 6.57 13.45 6.96
N ALA A 89 6.12 13.83 5.76
CA ALA A 89 4.96 13.25 5.12
C ALA A 89 5.09 13.26 3.59
N ARG A 90 4.50 12.26 2.97
CA ARG A 90 4.37 12.17 1.51
C ARG A 90 3.00 11.64 1.11
N ALA A 91 2.59 11.93 -0.11
CA ALA A 91 1.43 11.31 -0.71
C ALA A 91 1.85 10.41 -1.88
N ILE A 92 1.20 9.27 -2.03
CA ILE A 92 1.28 8.41 -3.20
C ILE A 92 -0.10 8.25 -3.81
N GLU A 93 -0.16 8.29 -5.13
CA GLU A 93 -1.37 7.96 -5.88
C GLU A 93 -1.22 6.57 -6.46
N ALA A 94 -2.24 5.74 -6.27
CA ALA A 94 -2.23 4.35 -6.70
C ALA A 94 -3.55 4.04 -7.45
N GLY A 95 -3.44 3.42 -8.61
CA GLY A 95 -4.61 2.95 -9.37
C GLY A 95 -5.29 1.73 -8.74
N SER A 96 -4.56 1.01 -7.88
CA SER A 96 -5.07 -0.10 -7.08
C SER A 96 -4.38 -0.12 -5.72
N LEU A 97 -5.04 -0.67 -4.70
CA LEU A 97 -4.44 -0.88 -3.38
C LEU A 97 -4.11 -2.35 -3.20
N ASP A 98 -2.99 -2.60 -2.53
CA ASP A 98 -2.66 -3.89 -1.98
C ASP A 98 -3.81 -4.46 -1.15
N SER A 99 -4.07 -5.77 -1.28
CA SER A 99 -5.12 -6.45 -0.49
C SER A 99 -4.91 -6.27 1.02
N LYS A 100 -3.65 -6.22 1.46
CA LYS A 100 -3.26 -5.95 2.85
C LYS A 100 -3.52 -4.51 3.28
N ILE A 101 -3.19 -3.52 2.45
CA ILE A 101 -3.53 -2.12 2.73
C ILE A 101 -5.05 -1.92 2.75
N GLN A 102 -5.74 -2.59 1.83
CA GLN A 102 -7.20 -2.58 1.77
C GLN A 102 -7.83 -3.23 3.00
N SER A 103 -7.23 -4.28 3.56
CA SER A 103 -7.71 -4.89 4.80
C SER A 103 -7.46 -4.02 6.02
N GLU A 104 -6.26 -3.44 6.16
CA GLU A 104 -5.94 -2.55 7.30
C GLU A 104 -6.83 -1.30 7.30
N HIS A 105 -7.10 -0.74 6.12
CA HIS A 105 -7.98 0.40 5.93
C HIS A 105 -9.45 0.02 5.63
N ARG A 106 -9.88 -1.22 5.90
CA ARG A 106 -11.24 -1.68 5.52
C ARG A 106 -12.33 -0.86 6.20
N PHE A 107 -12.13 -0.54 7.47
CA PHE A 107 -13.10 0.19 8.30
C PHE A 107 -12.53 1.50 8.86
N LYS A 108 -11.30 1.86 8.46
CA LYS A 108 -10.56 2.99 9.03
C LYS A 108 -9.90 3.79 7.91
N GLU A 109 -10.10 5.10 7.95
CA GLU A 109 -9.42 6.02 7.05
C GLU A 109 -7.95 6.18 7.42
N VAL A 110 -7.65 6.12 8.73
CA VAL A 110 -6.30 6.24 9.30
C VAL A 110 -5.86 4.92 9.91
N VAL A 111 -4.62 4.52 9.63
CA VAL A 111 -3.96 3.34 10.21
C VAL A 111 -2.62 3.77 10.80
N ILE A 112 -2.32 3.28 12.00
CA ILE A 112 -1.03 3.45 12.69
C ILE A 112 -0.24 2.15 12.52
N TRP A 113 1.04 2.25 12.17
CA TRP A 113 1.93 1.12 11.89
C TRP A 113 2.87 0.80 13.06
#